data_AF-A0A847LQ43-F1
#
_entry.id   AF-A0A847LQ43-F1
#
_cell.length_a   1.000
_cell.length_b   1.000
_cell.length_c   1.000
_cell.angle_alpha   90.00
_cell.angle_beta   90.00
_cell.angle_gamma   90.00
#
_symmetry.space_group_name_H-M   'P 1'
#
loop_
_entity.id
_entity.type
_entity.pdbx_description
1 polymer ?
#
loop_
_entity_poly.entity_id
_entity_poly.type
_entity_poly.pdbx_seq_one_letter_code
_entity_poly.pdbx_strand_id
1 'polypeptide(L)'
;MRKRVTLIENITFMAIIAAFYAIASLIVSFVPALSLLFMLVLPLLSVLVVLYCENKYLIIYFIAALVLSLIASIHNLYVSFFYLIPALITGIVMGLLIKAKVTSSLVFLLTSFIQVGISFLGIVFIRWIYEIDIVNSILSLLNLTAHPHKLTIVSVFILLMAYAQTALSLIIVEDELPKLNLEINNEYIPYTSLISLSLYIIGALILAFYPPIAYILVFVYIYLSLTSLLFIYKNEQIGKKLLITGFALFVVSFFASSVLLDSIYVPFVFGIIFIPSDTYLVVKYIKTCRKRRKDR
;
A
#
# COMPACT_ATOMS: atom_id res chain seq x y z
N MET A 1 17.22 19.24 -10.32
CA MET A 1 18.48 18.47 -10.53
C MET A 1 18.42 17.73 -11.87
N ARG A 2 19.53 17.65 -12.62
CA ARG A 2 19.62 17.05 -13.97
C ARG A 2 19.55 15.52 -13.88
N LYS A 3 18.90 14.86 -14.85
CA LYS A 3 18.91 13.39 -14.99
C LYS A 3 20.36 12.93 -15.12
N ARG A 4 20.78 11.90 -14.36
CA ARG A 4 22.19 11.45 -14.34
C ARG A 4 22.48 10.63 -15.59
N VAL A 5 23.27 11.18 -16.51
CA VAL A 5 23.49 10.59 -17.84
C VAL A 5 24.76 9.74 -17.86
N THR A 6 25.75 10.05 -17.02
CA THR A 6 27.01 9.31 -17.02
C THR A 6 26.94 8.07 -16.12
N LEU A 7 27.69 7.03 -16.49
CA LEU A 7 27.83 5.80 -15.70
C LEU A 7 28.28 6.09 -14.27
N ILE A 8 29.28 6.96 -14.12
CA ILE A 8 29.88 7.33 -12.84
C ILE A 8 28.85 7.99 -11.93
N GLU A 9 28.11 8.99 -12.44
CA GLU A 9 27.08 9.67 -11.64
C GLU A 9 26.00 8.72 -11.12
N ASN A 10 25.59 7.75 -11.94
CA ASN A 10 24.59 6.74 -11.59
C ASN A 10 25.12 5.78 -10.50
N ILE A 11 26.30 5.19 -10.72
CA ILE A 11 26.91 4.26 -9.76
C ILE A 11 27.16 4.95 -8.42
N THR A 12 27.73 6.16 -8.44
CA THR A 12 28.02 6.91 -7.21
C THR A 12 26.74 7.23 -6.43
N PHE A 13 25.65 7.61 -7.11
CA PHE A 13 24.38 7.84 -6.43
C PHE A 13 23.84 6.57 -5.78
N MET A 14 23.79 5.49 -6.54
CA MET A 14 23.27 4.20 -6.08
C MET A 14 24.08 3.69 -4.89
N ALA A 15 25.42 3.85 -4.93
CA ALA A 15 26.30 3.47 -3.84
C ALA A 15 26.01 4.27 -2.56
N ILE A 16 25.82 5.60 -2.67
CA ILE A 16 25.47 6.44 -1.51
C ILE A 16 24.13 5.98 -0.92
N ILE A 17 23.10 5.76 -1.75
CA ILE A 17 21.80 5.34 -1.25
C ILE A 17 21.84 3.92 -0.67
N ALA A 18 22.58 2.99 -1.28
CA ALA A 18 22.78 1.64 -0.74
C ALA A 18 23.53 1.68 0.62
N ALA A 19 24.50 2.59 0.78
CA ALA A 19 25.16 2.80 2.06
C ALA A 19 24.19 3.33 3.14
N PHE A 20 23.25 4.22 2.78
CA PHE A 20 22.18 4.65 3.69
C PHE A 20 21.32 3.48 4.16
N TYR A 21 20.97 2.54 3.26
CA TYR A 21 20.27 1.31 3.63
C TYR A 21 21.07 0.47 4.63
N ALA A 22 22.38 0.31 4.42
CA ALA A 22 23.25 -0.42 5.35
C ALA A 22 23.34 0.26 6.73
N ILE A 23 23.50 1.58 6.76
CA ILE A 23 23.54 2.36 8.01
C ILE A 23 22.20 2.28 8.74
N ALA A 24 21.08 2.45 8.03
CA ALA A 24 19.75 2.30 8.60
C ALA A 24 19.55 0.90 9.18
N SER A 25 20.02 -0.14 8.49
CA SER A 25 19.99 -1.52 8.95
C SER A 25 20.73 -1.72 10.27
N LEU A 26 21.94 -1.17 10.37
CA LEU A 26 22.73 -1.23 11.59
C LEU A 26 22.04 -0.46 12.73
N ILE A 27 21.54 0.76 12.48
CA ILE A 27 20.86 1.57 13.50
C ILE A 27 19.60 0.86 14.01
N VAL A 28 18.74 0.37 13.13
CA VAL A 28 17.50 -0.31 13.52
C VAL A 28 17.77 -1.60 14.28
N SER A 29 18.88 -2.29 13.98
CA SER A 29 19.30 -3.48 14.71
C SER A 29 19.59 -3.21 16.19
N PHE A 30 20.10 -2.01 16.53
CA PHE A 30 20.37 -1.60 17.92
C PHE A 30 19.22 -0.80 18.56
N VAL A 31 18.45 -0.08 17.75
CA VAL A 31 17.34 0.78 18.19
C VAL A 31 16.08 0.44 17.40
N PRO A 32 15.35 -0.64 17.77
CA PRO A 32 14.19 -1.11 17.01
C PRO A 32 13.07 -0.06 16.86
N ALA A 33 12.93 0.86 17.81
CA ALA A 33 11.93 1.93 17.75
C ALA A 33 12.12 2.86 16.53
N LEU A 34 13.34 3.02 16.03
CA LEU A 34 13.62 3.82 14.83
C LEU A 34 13.16 3.12 13.54
N SER A 35 12.79 1.84 13.58
CA SER A 35 12.25 1.11 12.41
C SER A 35 11.09 1.85 11.77
N LEU A 36 10.17 2.43 12.57
CA LEU A 36 9.02 3.18 12.07
C LEU A 36 9.43 4.42 11.25
N LEU A 37 10.48 5.13 11.69
CA LEU A 37 11.01 6.28 10.96
C LEU A 37 11.65 5.84 9.64
N PHE A 38 12.50 4.81 9.68
CA PHE A 38 13.18 4.31 8.47
C PHE A 38 12.21 3.64 7.49
N MET A 39 11.11 3.08 7.96
CA MET A 39 10.02 2.54 7.14
C MET A 39 9.36 3.60 6.25
N LEU A 40 9.50 4.89 6.58
CA LEU A 40 9.04 6.03 5.79
C LEU A 40 10.13 6.62 4.90
N VAL A 41 11.34 6.76 5.43
CA VAL A 41 12.45 7.43 4.72
C VAL A 41 13.05 6.53 3.65
N LEU A 42 13.20 5.23 3.91
CA LEU A 42 13.89 4.33 2.98
C LEU A 42 13.16 4.14 1.64
N PRO A 43 11.82 3.92 1.60
CA PRO A 43 11.11 3.85 0.33
C PRO A 43 11.32 5.10 -0.53
N LEU A 44 11.33 6.29 0.08
CA LEU A 44 11.59 7.55 -0.62
C LEU A 44 12.98 7.56 -1.28
N LEU A 45 14.03 7.12 -0.56
CA LEU A 45 15.37 7.06 -1.14
C LEU A 45 15.41 6.14 -2.37
N SER A 46 14.71 5.01 -2.32
CA SER A 46 14.58 4.10 -3.46
C SER A 46 13.79 4.71 -4.63
N VAL A 47 12.73 5.46 -4.35
CA VAL A 47 12.00 6.23 -5.38
C VAL A 47 12.95 7.20 -6.08
N LEU A 48 13.77 7.94 -5.33
CA LEU A 48 14.74 8.88 -5.91
C LEU A 48 15.73 8.19 -6.84
N VAL A 49 16.24 7.01 -6.46
CA VAL A 49 17.13 6.21 -7.34
C VAL A 49 16.43 5.87 -8.65
N VAL A 50 15.19 5.41 -8.61
CA VAL A 50 14.44 5.06 -9.83
C VAL A 50 14.18 6.26 -10.74
N LEU A 51 13.88 7.42 -10.16
CA LEU A 51 13.58 8.62 -10.92
C LEU A 51 14.81 9.24 -11.57
N TYR A 52 15.94 9.27 -10.85
CA TYR A 52 17.16 9.95 -11.31
C TYR A 52 18.12 9.09 -12.11
N CYS A 53 18.11 7.78 -11.88
CA CYS A 53 19.02 6.86 -12.56
C CYS A 53 18.40 6.16 -13.75
N GLU A 54 19.27 5.60 -14.59
CA GLU A 54 18.86 4.74 -15.71
C GLU A 54 18.36 3.38 -15.19
N ASN A 55 17.25 2.88 -15.78
CA ASN A 55 16.61 1.64 -15.36
C ASN A 55 17.54 0.42 -15.43
N LYS A 56 18.49 0.42 -16.37
CA LYS A 56 19.43 -0.70 -16.58
C LYS A 56 20.32 -0.98 -15.37
N TYR A 57 20.55 0.01 -14.52
CA TYR A 57 21.39 -0.13 -13.33
C TYR A 57 20.59 -0.42 -12.05
N LEU A 58 19.25 -0.44 -12.10
CA LEU A 58 18.42 -0.67 -10.91
C LEU A 58 18.63 -2.06 -10.30
N ILE A 59 18.94 -3.07 -11.12
CA ILE A 59 19.26 -4.41 -10.65
C ILE A 59 20.55 -4.38 -9.80
N ILE A 60 21.56 -3.62 -10.23
CA ILE A 60 22.82 -3.46 -9.49
C ILE A 60 22.54 -2.77 -8.15
N TYR A 61 21.76 -1.69 -8.15
CA TYR A 61 21.34 -1.02 -6.92
C TYR A 61 20.59 -1.96 -5.96
N PHE A 62 19.62 -2.72 -6.47
CA PHE A 62 18.83 -3.65 -5.67
C PHE A 62 19.71 -4.69 -4.99
N ILE A 63 20.60 -5.33 -5.74
CA ILE A 63 21.52 -6.35 -5.21
C ILE A 63 22.49 -5.71 -4.20
N ALA A 64 23.07 -4.55 -4.52
CA ALA A 64 24.01 -3.88 -3.63
C ALA A 64 23.37 -3.47 -2.31
N ALA A 65 22.20 -2.83 -2.36
CA ALA A 65 21.47 -2.42 -1.16
C ALA A 65 21.08 -3.63 -0.29
N LEU A 66 20.59 -4.71 -0.91
CA LEU A 66 20.20 -5.94 -0.22
C LEU A 66 21.40 -6.63 0.44
N VAL A 67 22.51 -6.82 -0.28
CA VAL A 67 23.70 -7.49 0.25
C VAL A 67 24.32 -6.66 1.38
N LEU A 68 24.48 -5.36 1.19
CA LEU A 68 25.03 -4.48 2.22
C LEU A 68 24.13 -4.42 3.46
N SER A 69 22.81 -4.34 3.30
CA SER A 69 21.89 -4.33 4.44
C SER A 69 21.91 -5.64 5.23
N LEU A 70 22.01 -6.79 4.55
CA LEU A 70 22.11 -8.11 5.18
C LEU A 70 23.42 -8.28 5.95
N ILE A 71 24.55 -7.85 5.37
CA ILE A 71 25.85 -7.89 6.05
C ILE A 71 25.81 -6.98 7.29
N ALA A 72 25.25 -5.77 7.16
CA ALA A 72 25.18 -4.80 8.25
C ALA A 72 24.30 -5.27 9.42
N SER A 73 23.25 -6.06 9.16
CA SER A 73 22.39 -6.64 10.20
C SER A 73 22.55 -8.15 10.36
N ILE A 74 23.74 -8.70 10.12
CA ILE A 74 23.94 -10.15 10.22
C ILE A 74 23.61 -10.70 11.62
N HIS A 75 23.79 -9.87 12.65
CA HIS A 75 23.43 -10.18 14.03
C HIS A 75 21.92 -10.22 14.30
N ASN A 76 21.11 -9.57 13.45
CA ASN A 76 19.66 -9.49 13.60
C ASN A 76 18.96 -9.44 12.23
N LEU A 77 18.93 -10.59 11.52
CA LEU A 77 18.36 -10.64 10.17
C LEU A 77 16.85 -10.35 10.12
N TYR A 78 16.14 -10.45 11.25
CA TYR A 78 14.75 -10.00 11.40
C TYR A 78 14.56 -8.60 10.82
N VAL A 79 15.48 -7.69 11.14
CA VAL A 79 15.39 -6.29 10.71
C VAL A 79 15.47 -6.14 9.19
N SER A 80 16.41 -6.86 8.56
CA SER A 80 16.58 -6.84 7.11
C SER A 80 15.37 -7.42 6.38
N PHE A 81 14.86 -8.57 6.82
CA PHE A 81 13.76 -9.23 6.13
C PHE A 81 12.41 -8.51 6.28
N PHE A 82 12.15 -7.85 7.41
CA PHE A 82 10.83 -7.28 7.70
C PHE A 82 10.70 -5.79 7.49
N TYR A 83 11.81 -5.05 7.50
CA TYR A 83 11.76 -3.60 7.32
C TYR A 83 12.46 -3.17 6.05
N LEU A 84 13.70 -3.62 5.83
CA LEU A 84 14.55 -3.10 4.75
C LEU A 84 14.18 -3.64 3.39
N ILE A 85 14.06 -4.96 3.25
CA ILE A 85 13.70 -5.60 1.98
C ILE A 85 12.33 -5.12 1.51
N PRO A 86 11.27 -5.10 2.35
CA PRO A 86 9.98 -4.57 1.95
C PRO A 86 10.05 -3.09 1.55
N ALA A 87 10.77 -2.25 2.31
CA ALA A 87 10.94 -0.83 1.97
C ALA A 87 11.72 -0.61 0.66
N LEU A 88 12.74 -1.42 0.38
CA LEU A 88 13.51 -1.38 -0.87
C LEU A 88 12.61 -1.75 -2.06
N ILE A 89 11.91 -2.87 -1.98
CA ILE A 89 11.06 -3.35 -3.08
C ILE A 89 9.92 -2.35 -3.33
N THR A 90 9.21 -1.92 -2.29
CA THR A 90 8.10 -0.97 -2.44
C THR A 90 8.54 0.38 -2.96
N GLY A 91 9.67 0.91 -2.49
CA GLY A 91 10.21 2.16 -3.02
C GLY A 91 10.59 2.05 -4.50
N ILE A 92 11.20 0.93 -4.92
CA ILE A 92 11.52 0.69 -6.33
C ILE A 92 10.25 0.60 -7.18
N VAL A 93 9.26 -0.19 -6.75
CA VAL A 93 7.97 -0.33 -7.44
C VAL A 93 7.29 1.02 -7.59
N MET A 94 7.15 1.75 -6.47
CA MET A 94 6.51 3.06 -6.45
C MET A 94 7.20 4.01 -7.43
N GLY A 95 8.54 4.08 -7.41
CA GLY A 95 9.32 4.90 -8.33
C GLY A 95 9.13 4.50 -9.80
N LEU A 96 9.03 3.20 -10.10
CA LEU A 96 8.81 2.71 -11.46
C LEU A 96 7.43 3.11 -11.99
N LEU A 97 6.39 2.98 -11.14
CA LEU A 97 5.02 3.36 -11.50
C LEU A 97 4.89 4.88 -11.73
N ILE A 98 5.50 5.69 -10.86
CA ILE A 98 5.55 7.15 -11.02
C ILE A 98 6.28 7.52 -12.32
N LYS A 99 7.43 6.89 -12.60
CA LYS A 99 8.19 7.11 -13.84
C LYS A 99 7.39 6.73 -15.09
N ALA A 100 6.52 5.72 -14.98
CA ALA A 100 5.59 5.30 -16.03
C ALA A 100 4.32 6.18 -16.13
N LYS A 101 4.22 7.26 -15.34
CA LYS A 101 3.06 8.18 -15.29
C LYS A 101 1.74 7.50 -14.94
N VAL A 102 1.80 6.42 -14.16
CA VAL A 102 0.63 5.76 -13.59
C VAL A 102 -0.06 6.73 -12.61
N THR A 103 -1.39 6.68 -12.52
CA THR A 103 -2.13 7.58 -11.64
C THR A 103 -1.81 7.30 -10.17
N SER A 104 -1.73 8.35 -9.33
CA SER A 104 -1.38 8.24 -7.89
C SER A 104 -2.22 7.18 -7.16
N SER A 105 -3.53 7.10 -7.46
CA SER A 105 -4.40 6.07 -6.89
C SER A 105 -3.98 4.64 -7.24
N LEU A 106 -3.57 4.39 -8.48
CA LEU A 106 -3.05 3.07 -8.88
C LEU A 106 -1.65 2.82 -8.34
N VAL A 107 -0.80 3.85 -8.21
CA VAL A 107 0.51 3.75 -7.55
C VAL A 107 0.32 3.26 -6.11
N PHE A 108 -0.60 3.88 -5.37
CA PHE A 108 -0.95 3.47 -4.01
C PHE A 108 -1.43 2.02 -3.95
N LEU A 109 -2.41 1.66 -4.78
CA LEU A 109 -3.03 0.34 -4.75
C LEU A 109 -2.02 -0.76 -5.14
N LEU A 110 -1.28 -0.59 -6.23
CA LEU A 110 -0.31 -1.60 -6.67
C LEU A 110 0.85 -1.76 -5.69
N THR A 111 1.37 -0.64 -5.16
CA THR A 111 2.47 -0.69 -4.19
C THR A 111 2.04 -1.36 -2.88
N SER A 112 0.83 -1.06 -2.39
CA SER A 112 0.31 -1.68 -1.18
C SER A 112 0.05 -3.19 -1.35
N PHE A 113 -0.45 -3.64 -2.50
CA PHE A 113 -0.59 -5.08 -2.76
C PHE A 113 0.76 -5.81 -2.81
N ILE A 114 1.77 -5.18 -3.40
CA ILE A 114 3.13 -5.75 -3.36
C ILE A 114 3.64 -5.81 -1.92
N GLN A 115 3.40 -4.77 -1.11
CA GLN A 115 3.75 -4.76 0.31
C GLN A 115 3.06 -5.87 1.10
N VAL A 116 1.77 -6.12 0.84
CA VAL A 116 1.03 -7.24 1.43
C VAL A 116 1.65 -8.57 1.03
N GLY A 117 1.95 -8.77 -0.27
CA GLY A 117 2.58 -9.99 -0.77
C GLY A 117 3.94 -10.25 -0.10
N ILE A 118 4.78 -9.21 0.01
CA ILE A 118 6.07 -9.31 0.70
C ILE A 118 5.87 -9.61 2.19
N SER A 119 4.88 -9.00 2.84
CA SER A 119 4.60 -9.23 4.26
C SER A 119 4.19 -10.68 4.53
N PHE A 120 3.34 -11.26 3.67
CA PHE A 120 2.98 -12.68 3.76
C PHE A 120 4.18 -13.60 3.54
N LEU A 121 5.00 -13.32 2.53
CA LEU A 121 6.25 -14.06 2.32
C LEU A 121 7.16 -13.95 3.55
N GLY A 122 7.30 -12.75 4.10
CA GLY A 122 8.06 -12.50 5.33
C GLY A 122 7.60 -13.38 6.47
N ILE A 123 6.28 -13.46 6.72
CA ILE A 123 5.72 -14.30 7.78
C ILE A 123 6.11 -15.77 7.60
N VAL A 124 6.04 -16.30 6.37
CA VAL A 124 6.45 -17.67 6.06
C VAL A 124 7.95 -17.86 6.33
N PHE A 125 8.79 -16.91 5.89
CA PHE A 125 10.23 -16.97 6.10
C PHE A 125 10.63 -16.93 7.59
N ILE A 126 9.99 -16.09 8.41
CA ILE A 126 10.30 -16.06 9.85
C ILE A 126 9.90 -17.34 10.53
N ARG A 127 8.71 -17.87 10.22
CA ARG A 127 8.28 -19.13 10.81
C ARG A 127 9.27 -20.24 10.47
N TRP A 128 9.84 -20.21 9.27
CA TRP A 128 10.82 -21.20 8.82
C TRP A 128 12.20 -21.04 9.45
N ILE A 129 12.72 -19.81 9.60
CA ILE A 129 14.09 -19.56 10.09
C ILE A 129 14.15 -19.46 11.62
N TYR A 130 13.16 -18.83 12.24
CA TYR A 130 13.16 -18.45 13.65
C TYR A 130 12.16 -19.24 14.50
N GLU A 131 11.32 -20.08 13.88
CA GLU A 131 10.24 -20.82 14.54
C GLU A 131 9.23 -19.92 15.30
N ILE A 132 9.23 -18.61 15.01
CA ILE A 132 8.32 -17.63 15.61
C ILE A 132 7.00 -17.63 14.84
N ASP A 133 5.90 -17.81 15.57
CA ASP A 133 4.56 -17.65 15.02
C ASP A 133 4.09 -16.19 15.12
N ILE A 134 4.34 -15.42 14.07
CA ILE A 134 3.92 -14.02 13.97
C ILE A 134 2.39 -13.88 14.01
N VAL A 135 1.67 -14.85 13.44
CA VAL A 135 0.20 -14.82 13.40
C VAL A 135 -0.33 -14.85 14.83
N ASN A 136 0.16 -15.77 15.64
CA ASN A 136 -0.20 -15.85 17.06
C ASN A 136 0.30 -14.64 17.86
N SER A 137 1.48 -14.10 17.52
CA SER A 137 1.99 -12.87 18.16
C SER A 137 1.06 -11.68 17.92
N ILE A 138 0.62 -11.44 16.68
CA ILE A 138 -0.36 -10.39 16.35
C ILE A 138 -1.68 -10.61 17.12
N LEU A 139 -2.18 -11.84 17.15
CA LEU A 139 -3.44 -12.15 17.84
C LEU A 139 -3.32 -11.98 19.35
N SER A 140 -2.16 -12.27 19.94
CA SER A 140 -1.91 -12.07 21.38
C SER A 140 -1.92 -10.59 21.76
N LEU A 141 -1.39 -9.71 20.91
CA LEU A 141 -1.44 -8.25 21.13
C LEU A 141 -2.88 -7.71 21.16
N LEU A 142 -3.79 -8.37 20.44
CA LEU A 142 -5.21 -8.02 20.40
C LEU A 142 -6.06 -8.82 21.41
N ASN A 143 -5.47 -9.74 22.18
CA ASN A 143 -6.18 -10.72 23.01
C ASN A 143 -7.20 -11.60 22.24
N LEU A 144 -6.91 -11.93 20.97
CA LEU A 144 -7.79 -12.69 20.06
C LEU A 144 -7.21 -14.06 19.68
N THR A 145 -6.32 -14.62 20.49
CA THR A 145 -5.59 -15.88 20.18
C THR A 145 -6.51 -17.08 19.95
N ALA A 146 -7.70 -17.12 20.55
CA ALA A 146 -8.68 -18.20 20.40
C ALA A 146 -9.81 -17.89 19.42
N HIS A 147 -9.83 -16.70 18.80
CA HIS A 147 -10.96 -16.24 17.98
C HIS A 147 -11.16 -17.13 16.73
N PRO A 148 -12.41 -17.42 16.28
CA PRO A 148 -12.66 -18.30 15.15
C PRO A 148 -12.13 -17.76 13.80
N HIS A 149 -11.98 -16.44 13.66
CA HIS A 149 -11.60 -15.78 12.41
C HIS A 149 -10.16 -15.23 12.39
N LYS A 150 -9.20 -15.95 13.01
CA LYS A 150 -7.78 -15.56 13.13
C LYS A 150 -7.15 -15.08 11.84
N LEU A 151 -7.31 -15.87 10.77
CA LEU A 151 -6.71 -15.60 9.46
C LEU A 151 -7.26 -14.32 8.83
N THR A 152 -8.56 -14.04 9.01
CA THR A 152 -9.20 -12.80 8.50
C THR A 152 -8.65 -11.59 9.22
N ILE A 153 -8.56 -11.64 10.55
CA ILE A 153 -8.03 -10.54 11.37
C ILE A 153 -6.60 -10.21 10.96
N VAL A 154 -5.75 -11.23 10.86
CA VAL A 154 -4.33 -11.06 10.51
C VAL A 154 -4.17 -10.55 9.08
N SER A 155 -4.95 -11.06 8.12
CA SER A 155 -4.90 -10.59 6.72
C SER A 155 -5.29 -9.12 6.59
N VAL A 156 -6.35 -8.69 7.29
CA VAL A 156 -6.78 -7.30 7.31
C VAL A 156 -5.77 -6.42 8.03
N PHE A 157 -5.18 -6.89 9.13
CA PHE A 157 -4.12 -6.16 9.83
C PHE A 157 -2.92 -5.90 8.92
N ILE A 158 -2.46 -6.91 8.19
CA ILE A 158 -1.37 -6.78 7.21
C ILE A 158 -1.74 -5.77 6.11
N LEU A 159 -2.96 -5.85 5.58
CA LEU A 159 -3.45 -4.91 4.57
C LEU A 159 -3.48 -3.46 5.09
N LEU A 160 -3.99 -3.25 6.30
CA LEU A 160 -4.05 -1.93 6.93
C LEU A 160 -2.65 -1.35 7.15
N MET A 161 -1.70 -2.17 7.62
CA MET A 161 -0.30 -1.75 7.77
C MET A 161 0.32 -1.37 6.43
N ALA A 162 0.08 -2.17 5.38
CA ALA A 162 0.54 -1.86 4.03
C ALA A 162 -0.08 -0.56 3.49
N TYR A 163 -1.37 -0.33 3.71
CA TYR A 163 -2.06 0.90 3.33
C TYR A 163 -1.49 2.11 4.07
N ALA A 164 -1.31 2.01 5.39
CA ALA A 164 -0.75 3.09 6.20
C ALA A 164 0.67 3.47 5.74
N GLN A 165 1.54 2.48 5.56
CA GLN A 165 2.91 2.72 5.12
C GLN A 165 2.96 3.31 3.70
N THR A 166 2.17 2.77 2.78
CA THR A 166 2.14 3.25 1.38
C THR A 166 1.57 4.66 1.31
N ALA A 167 0.51 4.96 2.08
CA ALA A 167 -0.09 6.30 2.15
C ALA A 167 0.94 7.32 2.64
N LEU A 168 1.61 7.04 3.77
CA LEU A 168 2.62 7.95 4.32
C LEU A 168 3.79 8.15 3.35
N SER A 169 4.28 7.07 2.74
CA SER A 169 5.35 7.16 1.74
C SER A 169 4.93 8.02 0.54
N LEU A 170 3.71 7.82 0.05
CA LEU A 170 3.19 8.53 -1.11
C LEU A 170 2.89 10.00 -0.81
N ILE A 171 2.41 10.35 0.39
CA ILE A 171 2.28 11.76 0.84
C ILE A 171 3.63 12.47 0.78
N ILE A 172 4.67 11.86 1.36
CA ILE A 172 6.02 12.45 1.36
C ILE A 172 6.54 12.60 -0.08
N VAL A 173 6.33 11.58 -0.91
CA VAL A 173 6.73 11.61 -2.32
C VAL A 173 5.95 12.69 -3.10
N GLU A 174 4.65 12.86 -2.85
CA GLU A 174 3.81 13.91 -3.44
C GLU A 174 4.25 15.32 -3.03
N ASP A 175 4.70 15.51 -1.79
CA ASP A 175 5.21 16.80 -1.31
C ASP A 175 6.63 17.12 -1.84
N GLU A 176 7.47 16.11 -2.02
CA GLU A 176 8.87 16.30 -2.44
C GLU A 176 9.05 16.33 -3.97
N LEU A 177 8.25 15.61 -4.75
CA LEU A 177 8.41 15.54 -6.21
C LEU A 177 8.20 16.86 -6.97
N PRO A 178 7.26 17.75 -6.59
CA PRO A 178 7.11 19.06 -7.22
C PRO A 178 8.37 19.92 -7.10
N LYS A 179 9.11 19.81 -5.97
CA LYS A 179 10.40 20.50 -5.77
C LYS A 179 11.48 20.03 -6.76
N LEU A 180 11.24 18.88 -7.39
CA LEU A 180 12.11 18.25 -8.36
C LEU A 180 11.64 18.43 -9.81
N ASN A 181 10.59 19.24 -10.05
CA ASN A 181 9.91 19.45 -11.33
C ASN A 181 9.37 18.15 -11.94
N LEU A 182 8.94 17.21 -11.10
CA LEU A 182 8.26 15.99 -11.52
C LEU A 182 6.79 16.07 -11.12
N GLU A 183 5.91 15.96 -12.11
CA GLU A 183 4.47 15.95 -11.89
C GLU A 183 3.97 14.53 -11.70
N ILE A 184 3.09 14.35 -10.71
CA ILE A 184 2.40 13.09 -10.46
C ILE A 184 1.06 13.14 -11.17
N ASN A 185 0.73 12.05 -11.87
CA ASN A 185 -0.54 11.94 -12.54
C ASN A 185 -1.66 11.74 -11.50
N ASN A 186 -2.46 12.78 -11.27
CA ASN A 186 -3.61 12.74 -10.35
C ASN A 186 -4.95 12.62 -11.09
N GLU A 187 -4.93 12.18 -12.35
CA GLU A 187 -6.15 12.01 -13.12
C GLU A 187 -7.03 10.89 -12.54
N TYR A 188 -8.32 11.18 -12.42
CA TYR A 188 -9.31 10.19 -12.04
C TYR A 188 -9.58 9.23 -13.21
N ILE A 189 -9.57 7.94 -12.90
CA ILE A 189 -9.85 6.89 -13.88
C ILE A 189 -11.37 6.65 -13.98
N PRO A 190 -12.02 6.86 -15.15
CA PRO A 190 -13.48 6.84 -15.24
C PRO A 190 -14.15 5.51 -14.89
N TYR A 191 -13.45 4.39 -15.07
CA TYR A 191 -13.97 3.04 -14.82
C TYR A 191 -13.74 2.54 -13.39
N THR A 192 -13.11 3.34 -12.52
CA THR A 192 -12.85 2.99 -11.11
C THR A 192 -14.11 2.61 -10.36
N SER A 193 -15.20 3.34 -10.54
CA SER A 193 -16.49 3.08 -9.87
C SER A 193 -17.17 1.78 -10.35
N LEU A 194 -16.84 1.30 -11.56
CA LEU A 194 -17.34 0.02 -12.06
C LEU A 194 -16.52 -1.13 -11.46
N ILE A 195 -15.20 -0.95 -11.37
CA ILE A 195 -14.29 -1.91 -10.73
C ILE A 195 -14.65 -2.05 -9.24
N SER A 196 -14.84 -0.94 -8.52
CA SER A 196 -15.19 -0.97 -7.10
C SER A 196 -16.46 -1.79 -6.86
N LEU A 197 -17.55 -1.49 -7.58
CA LEU A 197 -18.82 -2.19 -7.41
C LEU A 197 -18.71 -3.69 -7.77
N SER A 198 -17.90 -4.03 -8.77
CA SER A 198 -17.60 -5.42 -9.11
C SER A 198 -16.85 -6.14 -7.97
N LEU A 199 -15.87 -5.48 -7.35
CA LEU A 199 -15.12 -6.04 -6.21
C LEU A 199 -16.02 -6.24 -4.99
N TYR A 200 -16.97 -5.34 -4.72
CA TYR A 200 -17.94 -5.52 -3.65
C TYR A 200 -18.82 -6.75 -3.86
N ILE A 201 -19.37 -6.91 -5.07
CA ILE A 201 -20.21 -8.07 -5.42
C ILE A 201 -19.41 -9.38 -5.31
N ILE A 202 -18.20 -9.42 -5.88
CA ILE A 202 -17.33 -10.59 -5.82
C ILE A 202 -16.96 -10.90 -4.36
N GLY A 203 -16.61 -9.88 -3.57
CA GLY A 203 -16.34 -10.04 -2.14
C GLY A 203 -17.53 -10.62 -1.38
N ALA A 204 -18.74 -10.13 -1.65
CA ALA A 204 -19.95 -10.62 -0.99
C ALA A 204 -20.26 -12.09 -1.34
N LEU A 205 -20.04 -12.49 -2.60
CA LEU A 205 -20.21 -13.88 -3.04
C LEU A 205 -19.18 -14.82 -2.41
N ILE A 206 -17.92 -14.38 -2.28
CA ILE A 206 -16.83 -15.20 -1.75
C ILE A 206 -16.84 -15.26 -0.21
N LEU A 207 -17.50 -14.32 0.47
CA LEU A 207 -17.52 -14.22 1.94
C LEU A 207 -17.86 -15.54 2.63
N ALA A 208 -18.83 -16.30 2.12
CA ALA A 208 -19.24 -17.57 2.69
C ALA A 208 -18.18 -18.69 2.54
N PHE A 209 -17.31 -18.59 1.54
CA PHE A 209 -16.34 -19.63 1.20
C PHE A 209 -14.93 -19.32 1.71
N TYR A 210 -14.51 -18.05 1.61
CA TYR A 210 -13.18 -17.62 1.99
C TYR A 210 -13.16 -16.18 2.54
N PRO A 211 -13.51 -15.98 3.82
CA PRO A 211 -13.59 -14.67 4.45
C PRO A 211 -12.32 -13.80 4.31
N PRO A 212 -11.08 -14.32 4.43
CA PRO A 212 -9.89 -13.46 4.35
C PRO A 212 -9.77 -12.69 3.03
N ILE A 213 -10.02 -13.34 1.89
CA ILE A 213 -10.00 -12.67 0.57
C ILE A 213 -11.19 -11.73 0.43
N ALA A 214 -12.37 -12.17 0.86
CA ALA A 214 -13.58 -11.35 0.78
C ALA A 214 -13.39 -9.99 1.49
N TYR A 215 -12.73 -9.99 2.65
CA TYR A 215 -12.40 -8.78 3.38
C TYR A 215 -11.38 -7.89 2.65
N ILE A 216 -10.30 -8.48 2.11
CA ILE A 216 -9.33 -7.73 1.29
C ILE A 216 -10.05 -7.03 0.13
N LEU A 217 -10.96 -7.73 -0.57
CA LEU A 217 -11.75 -7.17 -1.67
C LEU A 217 -12.63 -6.01 -1.21
N VAL A 218 -13.27 -6.11 -0.02
CA VAL A 218 -14.08 -5.01 0.53
C VAL A 218 -13.22 -3.79 0.89
N PHE A 219 -12.03 -3.98 1.46
CA PHE A 219 -11.13 -2.87 1.75
C PHE A 219 -10.67 -2.15 0.46
N VAL A 220 -10.43 -2.90 -0.61
CA VAL A 220 -10.07 -2.35 -1.92
C VAL A 220 -11.27 -1.65 -2.56
N TYR A 221 -12.45 -2.25 -2.46
CA TYR A 221 -13.72 -1.62 -2.86
C TYR A 221 -13.87 -0.26 -2.19
N ILE A 222 -13.76 -0.20 -0.87
CA ILE A 222 -13.93 1.04 -0.11
C ILE A 222 -12.90 2.06 -0.53
N TYR A 223 -11.62 1.68 -0.65
CA TYR A 223 -10.60 2.60 -1.15
C TYR A 223 -11.00 3.21 -2.50
N LEU A 224 -11.41 2.40 -3.48
CA LEU A 224 -11.81 2.90 -4.80
C LEU A 224 -13.09 3.75 -4.73
N SER A 225 -14.09 3.35 -3.95
CA SER A 225 -15.31 4.15 -3.74
C SER A 225 -15.01 5.49 -3.06
N LEU A 226 -14.00 5.56 -2.20
CA LEU A 226 -13.56 6.83 -1.61
C LEU A 226 -12.94 7.74 -2.68
N THR A 227 -12.15 7.19 -3.62
CA THR A 227 -11.62 7.99 -4.74
C THR A 227 -12.73 8.49 -5.66
N SER A 228 -13.74 7.65 -5.92
CA SER A 228 -14.97 8.01 -6.64
C SER A 228 -15.70 9.17 -5.96
N LEU A 229 -15.86 9.11 -4.64
CA LEU A 229 -16.57 10.12 -3.87
C LEU A 229 -15.86 11.47 -3.89
N LEU A 230 -14.53 11.49 -3.71
CA LEU A 230 -13.72 12.70 -3.86
C LEU A 230 -13.88 13.35 -5.24
N PHE A 231 -13.98 12.54 -6.30
CA PHE A 231 -14.20 13.04 -7.65
C PHE A 231 -15.59 13.67 -7.85
N ILE A 232 -16.64 13.11 -7.22
CA ILE A 232 -18.01 13.67 -7.29
C ILE A 232 -18.07 15.03 -6.61
N TYR A 233 -17.49 15.14 -5.42
CA TYR A 233 -17.57 16.36 -4.60
C TYR A 233 -16.44 17.32 -4.97
N LYS A 234 -16.71 18.23 -5.92
CA LYS A 234 -15.81 19.35 -6.26
C LYS A 234 -15.45 20.24 -5.07
N ASN A 235 -16.27 20.27 -4.01
CA ASN A 235 -15.91 20.93 -2.76
C ASN A 235 -15.03 20.01 -1.92
N GLU A 236 -13.71 20.23 -2.01
CA GLU A 236 -12.71 19.40 -1.35
C GLU A 236 -12.95 19.21 0.15
N GLN A 237 -13.50 20.20 0.85
CA GLN A 237 -13.69 20.12 2.30
C GLN A 237 -14.79 19.14 2.69
N ILE A 238 -15.90 19.10 1.94
CA ILE A 238 -17.04 18.21 2.23
C ILE A 238 -16.68 16.77 1.84
N GLY A 239 -16.04 16.59 0.69
CA GLY A 239 -15.54 15.28 0.25
C GLY A 239 -14.53 14.68 1.22
N LYS A 240 -13.54 15.47 1.69
CA LYS A 240 -12.56 15.01 2.69
C LYS A 240 -13.21 14.65 4.03
N LYS A 241 -14.19 15.42 4.50
CA LYS A 241 -14.91 15.11 5.76
C LYS A 241 -15.71 13.81 5.66
N LEU A 242 -16.50 13.63 4.61
CA LEU A 242 -17.26 12.40 4.36
C LEU A 242 -16.36 11.17 4.19
N LEU A 243 -15.18 11.36 3.59
CA LEU A 243 -14.17 10.32 3.44
C LEU A 243 -13.62 9.88 4.79
N ILE A 244 -13.15 10.82 5.62
CA ILE A 244 -12.54 10.51 6.92
C ILE A 244 -13.58 9.83 7.83
N THR A 245 -14.80 10.35 7.88
CA THR A 245 -15.86 9.76 8.71
C THR A 245 -16.29 8.40 8.21
N GLY A 246 -16.45 8.21 6.90
CA GLY A 246 -16.82 6.92 6.30
C GLY A 246 -15.75 5.84 6.50
N PHE A 247 -14.48 6.18 6.28
CA PHE A 247 -13.37 5.26 6.52
C PHE A 247 -13.23 4.91 8.01
N ALA A 248 -13.31 5.91 8.90
CA ALA A 248 -13.23 5.67 10.34
C ALA A 248 -14.36 4.77 10.83
N LEU A 249 -15.61 5.01 10.38
CA LEU A 249 -16.74 4.15 10.72
C LEU A 249 -16.56 2.72 10.23
N PHE A 250 -15.95 2.51 9.06
CA PHE A 250 -15.66 1.18 8.55
C PHE A 250 -14.56 0.46 9.36
N VAL A 251 -13.49 1.16 9.73
CA VAL A 251 -12.44 0.59 10.59
C VAL A 251 -13.02 0.22 11.96
N VAL A 252 -13.82 1.12 12.54
CA VAL A 252 -14.50 0.86 13.81
C VAL A 252 -15.47 -0.32 13.69
N SER A 253 -16.23 -0.42 12.61
CA SER A 253 -17.16 -1.54 12.42
C SER A 253 -16.44 -2.86 12.18
N PHE A 254 -15.29 -2.85 11.51
CA PHE A 254 -14.41 -4.00 11.41
C PHE A 254 -13.98 -4.49 12.80
N PHE A 255 -13.38 -3.60 13.60
CA PHE A 255 -12.92 -3.98 14.94
C PHE A 255 -14.07 -4.41 15.84
N ALA A 256 -15.18 -3.67 15.86
CA ALA A 256 -16.38 -4.04 16.61
C ALA A 256 -16.92 -5.42 16.19
N SER A 257 -16.94 -5.71 14.89
CA SER A 257 -17.38 -7.01 14.37
C SER A 257 -16.47 -8.18 14.77
N SER A 258 -15.15 -7.92 14.80
CA SER A 258 -14.12 -8.91 15.09
C SER A 258 -13.82 -9.11 16.59
N VAL A 259 -14.24 -8.17 17.45
CA VAL A 259 -13.93 -8.18 18.89
C VAL A 259 -15.20 -8.38 19.73
N LEU A 260 -16.34 -7.81 19.32
CA LEU A 260 -17.54 -7.74 20.15
C LEU A 260 -18.68 -8.64 19.68
N LEU A 261 -18.76 -8.95 18.39
CA LEU A 261 -19.95 -9.55 17.79
C LEU A 261 -19.71 -10.89 17.11
N ASP A 262 -18.47 -11.36 17.02
CA ASP A 262 -18.04 -12.57 16.28
C ASP A 262 -18.72 -12.71 14.90
N SER A 263 -19.05 -11.58 14.27
CA SER A 263 -19.93 -11.54 13.09
C SER A 263 -19.17 -11.03 11.88
N ILE A 264 -18.92 -11.93 10.94
CA ILE A 264 -18.17 -11.62 9.72
C ILE A 264 -18.96 -10.76 8.70
N TYR A 265 -20.23 -10.48 8.94
CA TYR A 265 -21.08 -9.77 7.98
C TYR A 265 -21.13 -8.26 8.21
N VAL A 266 -20.85 -7.79 9.43
CA VAL A 266 -21.04 -6.38 9.81
C VAL A 266 -20.24 -5.42 8.91
N PRO A 267 -18.97 -5.66 8.56
CA PRO A 267 -18.21 -4.73 7.72
C PRO A 267 -18.77 -4.65 6.29
N PHE A 268 -19.34 -5.74 5.76
CA PHE A 268 -20.00 -5.73 4.46
C PHE A 268 -21.25 -4.83 4.45
N VAL A 269 -22.03 -4.83 5.53
CA VAL A 269 -23.20 -3.96 5.68
C VAL A 269 -22.79 -2.49 5.65
N PHE A 270 -21.68 -2.13 6.29
CA PHE A 270 -21.15 -0.76 6.21
C PHE A 270 -20.63 -0.39 4.81
N GLY A 271 -20.13 -1.36 4.05
CA GLY A 271 -19.75 -1.16 2.65
C GLY A 271 -20.91 -0.65 1.78
N ILE A 272 -22.16 -1.02 2.09
CA ILE A 272 -23.35 -0.61 1.32
C ILE A 272 -23.49 0.92 1.22
N ILE A 273 -23.00 1.67 2.22
CA ILE A 273 -23.07 3.14 2.26
C ILE A 273 -22.43 3.78 1.02
N PHE A 274 -21.42 3.14 0.42
CA PHE A 274 -20.70 3.68 -0.72
C PHE A 274 -21.33 3.32 -2.08
N ILE A 275 -22.22 2.32 -2.15
CA ILE A 275 -22.87 1.86 -3.39
C ILE A 275 -23.58 2.98 -4.16
N PRO A 276 -24.36 3.89 -3.53
CA PRO A 276 -25.04 4.96 -4.26
C PRO A 276 -24.08 5.88 -5.03
N SER A 277 -22.92 6.17 -4.46
CA SER A 277 -21.91 7.05 -5.07
C SER A 277 -21.30 6.44 -6.33
N ASP A 278 -20.92 5.16 -6.27
CA ASP A 278 -20.37 4.43 -7.41
C ASP A 278 -21.44 4.21 -8.49
N THR A 279 -22.67 3.87 -8.10
CA THR A 279 -23.78 3.68 -9.03
C THR A 279 -24.08 4.97 -9.80
N TYR A 280 -24.07 6.13 -9.13
CA TYR A 280 -24.25 7.42 -9.78
C TYR A 280 -23.20 7.67 -10.87
N LEU A 281 -21.92 7.41 -10.58
CA LEU A 281 -20.83 7.60 -11.55
C LEU A 281 -20.90 6.61 -12.71
N VAL A 282 -21.25 5.35 -12.45
CA VAL A 282 -21.47 4.34 -13.51
C VAL A 282 -22.58 4.80 -14.45
N VAL A 283 -23.73 5.24 -13.92
CA VAL A 283 -24.83 5.76 -14.74
C VAL A 283 -24.41 6.99 -15.55
N LYS A 284 -23.68 7.92 -14.94
CA LYS A 284 -23.14 9.11 -15.61
C LYS A 284 -22.21 8.71 -16.77
N TYR A 285 -21.30 7.77 -16.53
CA TYR A 285 -20.37 7.26 -17.53
C TYR A 285 -21.10 6.63 -18.72
N ILE A 286 -22.08 5.75 -18.46
CA ILE A 286 -22.90 5.11 -19.51
C ILE A 286 -23.63 6.16 -20.35
N LYS A 287 -24.23 7.18 -19.72
CA LYS A 287 -24.91 8.29 -20.43
C LYS A 287 -23.95 9.05 -21.34
N THR A 288 -22.75 9.36 -20.87
CA THR A 288 -21.72 10.06 -21.67
C THR A 288 -21.26 9.23 -22.87
N CYS A 289 -21.03 7.93 -22.68
CA CYS A 289 -20.67 7.01 -23.77
C CYS A 289 -21.79 6.90 -24.82
N ARG A 290 -23.05 6.85 -24.38
CA ARG A 290 -24.20 6.80 -25.29
C ARG A 290 -24.35 8.08 -26.11
N LYS A 291 -24.06 9.25 -25.53
CA LYS A 291 -24.07 10.53 -26.24
C LYS A 291 -22.99 10.58 -27.34
N ARG A 292 -21.74 10.19 -27.01
CA ARG A 292 -20.64 10.13 -27.99
C ARG A 292 -20.87 9.17 -29.16
N ARG A 293 -21.68 8.11 -28.97
CA ARG A 293 -22.07 7.20 -30.05
C ARG A 293 -23.18 7.75 -30.95
N LYS A 294 -23.98 8.72 -30.48
CA LYS A 294 -25.00 9.40 -31.30
C LYS A 294 -24.42 10.55 -32.13
N ASP A 295 -23.30 11.10 -31.68
CA ASP A 295 -22.60 12.21 -32.32
C ASP A 295 -21.52 11.75 -33.34
N ARG A 296 -21.39 10.42 -33.58
CA ARG A 296 -20.55 9.81 -34.62
C ARG A 296 -21.43 9.15 -35.65
#